data_AF-A0A0P1N071-F1
#
_entry.id   AF-A0A0P1N071-F1
#
_cell.length_a   1.000
_cell.length_b   1.000
_cell.length_c   1.000
_cell.angle_alpha   90.00
_cell.angle_beta   90.00
_cell.angle_gamma   90.00
#
_symmetry.space_group_name_H-M   'P 1'
#
loop_
_entity.id
_entity.type
_entity.pdbx_description
1 polymer ?
#
loop_
_entity_poly.entity_id
_entity_poly.type
_entity_poly.pdbx_seq_one_letter_code
_entity_poly.pdbx_strand_id
1 'polypeptide(L)'
;MRCEEIQEIISSFIDGEIVENVDEAFSHVFSCRDCQDFLKISLKFKTEAMKDKIEIPEIKKIEIARKETLPEKIKRSLKMEIPIPASLLSAVIFMLFLLSFLLGIFVYDRAMTIEAMKTQTPVYTKTRTIIVYGIPQITIYPETQKQK
;
A
#
# COMPACT_ATOMS: atom_id res chain seq x y z
N MET A 1 -5.22 -22.70 5.36
CA MET A 1 -5.68 -22.82 3.97
C MET A 1 -4.50 -22.80 3.03
N ARG A 2 -4.58 -23.57 1.95
CA ARG A 2 -3.60 -23.50 0.85
C ARG A 2 -3.94 -22.33 -0.07
N CYS A 3 -2.93 -21.74 -0.71
CA CYS A 3 -3.14 -20.62 -1.63
C CYS A 3 -4.13 -20.97 -2.76
N GLU A 4 -4.12 -22.22 -3.23
CA GLU A 4 -5.04 -22.73 -4.27
C GLU A 4 -6.52 -22.56 -3.87
N GLU A 5 -6.87 -22.96 -2.64
CA GLU A 5 -8.23 -22.89 -2.09
C GLU A 5 -8.70 -21.43 -1.99
N ILE A 6 -7.77 -20.52 -1.65
CA ILE A 6 -8.08 -19.10 -1.50
C ILE A 6 -8.20 -18.41 -2.86
N GLN A 7 -7.40 -18.81 -3.84
CA GLN A 7 -7.54 -18.31 -5.21
C GLN A 7 -8.88 -18.71 -5.83
N GLU A 8 -9.37 -19.92 -5.56
CA GLU A 8 -10.68 -20.38 -5.98
C GLU A 8 -11.81 -19.55 -5.33
N ILE A 9 -11.76 -19.35 -4.01
CA ILE A 9 -12.70 -18.49 -3.27
C ILE A 9 -12.70 -17.05 -3.79
N ILE A 10 -11.52 -16.49 -4.07
CA ILE A 10 -11.38 -15.14 -4.64
C ILE A 10 -11.97 -15.09 -6.05
N SER A 11 -11.78 -16.12 -6.88
CA SER A 11 -12.35 -16.18 -8.22
C SER A 11 -13.88 -16.19 -8.18
N SER A 12 -14.48 -17.08 -7.38
CA SER A 12 -15.93 -17.15 -7.21
C SER A 12 -16.50 -15.84 -6.62
N PHE A 13 -15.78 -15.21 -5.69
CA PHE A 13 -16.16 -13.89 -5.17
C PHE A 13 -16.14 -12.80 -6.26
N ILE A 14 -15.13 -12.81 -7.13
CA ILE A 14 -15.02 -11.86 -8.24
C ILE A 14 -16.14 -12.08 -9.26
N ASP A 15 -16.56 -13.32 -9.51
CA ASP A 15 -17.66 -13.62 -10.42
C ASP A 15 -19.05 -13.36 -9.83
N GLY A 16 -19.11 -13.01 -8.53
CA GLY A 16 -20.34 -12.66 -7.82
C GLY A 16 -21.13 -13.87 -7.34
N GLU A 17 -20.49 -15.03 -7.27
CA GLU A 17 -21.07 -16.22 -6.65
C GLU A 17 -21.14 -16.05 -5.12
N ILE A 18 -22.12 -16.69 -4.49
CA ILE A 18 -22.26 -16.67 -3.04
C ILE A 18 -21.23 -17.66 -2.48
N VAL A 19 -20.17 -17.12 -1.88
CA VAL A 19 -19.10 -17.93 -1.29
C VAL A 19 -19.17 -17.84 0.23
N GLU A 20 -19.05 -18.99 0.89
CA GLU A 20 -18.90 -19.06 2.35
C GLU A 20 -17.44 -18.78 2.73
N ASN A 21 -17.19 -18.17 3.89
CA ASN A 21 -15.85 -17.91 4.44
C ASN A 21 -14.96 -16.91 3.65
N VAL A 22 -15.58 -15.93 2.98
CA VAL A 22 -14.85 -14.86 2.28
C VAL A 22 -13.94 -14.06 3.23
N ASP A 23 -14.35 -13.86 4.48
CA ASP A 23 -13.58 -13.14 5.49
C ASP A 23 -12.25 -13.83 5.82
N GLU A 24 -12.24 -15.17 5.88
CA GLU A 24 -11.05 -15.97 6.15
C GLU A 24 -10.09 -15.94 4.95
N ALA A 25 -10.64 -15.99 3.73
CA ALA A 25 -9.87 -15.85 2.50
C ALA A 25 -9.19 -14.47 2.41
N PHE A 26 -9.90 -13.39 2.74
CA PHE A 26 -9.30 -12.04 2.77
C PHE A 26 -8.25 -11.90 3.87
N SER A 27 -8.43 -12.52 5.03
CA SER A 27 -7.40 -12.55 6.09
C SER A 27 -6.10 -13.17 5.57
N HIS A 28 -6.16 -14.25 4.80
CA HIS A 28 -4.96 -14.84 4.21
C HIS A 28 -4.34 -13.93 3.15
N VAL A 29 -5.16 -13.31 2.30
CA VAL A 29 -4.69 -12.34 1.29
C VAL A 29 -3.87 -11.22 1.93
N PHE A 30 -4.27 -10.68 3.10
CA PHE A 30 -3.47 -9.65 3.77
C PHE A 30 -2.06 -10.11 4.16
N SER A 31 -1.87 -11.40 4.40
CA SER A 31 -0.59 -11.98 4.84
C SER A 31 0.25 -12.60 3.72
N CYS A 32 -0.36 -12.98 2.58
CA CYS A 32 0.28 -13.75 1.51
C CYS A 32 0.42 -12.94 0.22
N ARG A 33 1.66 -12.66 -0.20
CA ARG A 33 1.95 -11.89 -1.42
C ARG A 33 1.37 -12.52 -2.69
N ASP A 34 1.47 -13.83 -2.83
CA ASP A 34 0.99 -14.52 -4.04
C ASP A 34 -0.53 -14.36 -4.22
N CYS A 35 -1.29 -14.39 -3.11
CA CYS A 35 -2.73 -14.17 -3.13
C CYS A 35 -3.10 -12.69 -3.36
N GLN A 36 -2.26 -11.74 -2.93
CA GLN A 36 -2.44 -10.31 -3.23
C GLN A 36 -2.26 -10.02 -4.72
N ASP A 37 -1.20 -10.57 -5.31
CA ASP A 37 -0.92 -10.40 -6.73
C ASP A 37 -2.01 -11.04 -7.58
N PHE A 38 -2.50 -12.22 -7.20
CA PHE A 38 -3.65 -12.85 -7.84
C PHE A 38 -4.90 -11.96 -7.80
N LEU A 39 -5.30 -11.47 -6.63
CA LEU A 39 -6.46 -10.59 -6.48
C LEU A 39 -6.34 -9.32 -7.34
N LYS A 40 -5.16 -8.70 -7.35
CA LYS A 40 -4.88 -7.48 -8.12
C LYS A 40 -5.00 -7.72 -9.63
N ILE A 41 -4.47 -8.85 -10.12
CA ILE A 41 -4.53 -9.23 -11.53
C ILE A 41 -5.99 -9.51 -11.93
N SER A 42 -6.71 -10.32 -11.15
CA SER A 42 -8.10 -10.68 -11.43
C SER A 42 -9.04 -9.47 -11.44
N LEU A 43 -8.85 -8.52 -10.52
CA LEU A 43 -9.60 -7.25 -10.54
C LEU A 43 -9.27 -6.40 -11.77
N LYS A 44 -8.00 -6.33 -12.18
CA LYS A 44 -7.59 -5.59 -13.37
C LYS A 44 -8.25 -6.17 -14.63
N PHE A 45 -8.22 -7.48 -14.81
CA PHE A 45 -8.90 -8.15 -15.92
C PHE A 45 -10.41 -7.91 -15.93
N LYS A 46 -11.08 -7.98 -14.77
CA LYS A 46 -12.52 -7.67 -14.70
C LYS A 46 -12.83 -6.22 -15.09
N THR A 47 -12.00 -5.26 -14.66
CA THR A 47 -12.19 -3.86 -15.04
C THR A 47 -11.90 -3.59 -16.52
N GLU A 48 -10.94 -4.28 -17.12
CA GLU A 48 -10.64 -4.20 -18.55
C GLU A 48 -11.72 -4.88 -19.39
N ALA A 49 -12.18 -6.07 -19.00
CA ALA A 49 -13.31 -6.76 -19.62
C ALA A 49 -14.62 -5.96 -19.52
N MET A 50 -14.83 -5.19 -18.44
CA MET A 50 -15.96 -4.27 -18.34
C MET A 50 -15.85 -3.03 -19.24
N LYS A 51 -14.62 -2.62 -19.61
CA LYS A 51 -14.38 -1.52 -20.56
C LYS A 51 -14.54 -2.00 -22.00
N ASP A 52 -14.19 -3.25 -22.29
CA ASP A 52 -14.41 -3.92 -23.56
C ASP A 52 -15.85 -4.44 -23.71
N LYS A 53 -16.84 -3.72 -23.15
CA LYS A 53 -18.24 -3.95 -23.49
C LYS A 53 -18.44 -3.66 -24.97
N ILE A 54 -18.25 -4.70 -25.76
CA ILE A 54 -18.78 -4.86 -27.11
C ILE A 54 -20.27 -4.55 -26.97
N GLU A 55 -20.72 -3.48 -27.61
CA GLU A 55 -22.13 -3.25 -27.89
C GLU A 55 -22.59 -4.44 -28.72
N ILE A 56 -23.06 -5.50 -28.06
CA ILE A 56 -23.73 -6.60 -28.74
C ILE A 56 -24.96 -5.94 -29.37
N PRO A 57 -25.04 -5.82 -30.71
CA PRO A 57 -26.24 -5.27 -31.32
C PRO A 57 -27.41 -6.14 -30.85
N GLU A 58 -28.46 -5.50 -30.35
CA GLU A 58 -29.68 -6.17 -29.93
C GLU A 58 -30.21 -7.00 -31.11
N ILE A 59 -29.82 -8.28 -31.16
CA ILE A 59 -30.46 -9.24 -32.03
C ILE A 59 -31.88 -9.33 -31.47
N LYS A 60 -32.82 -8.72 -32.20
CA LYS A 60 -34.27 -8.81 -31.98
C LYS A 60 -34.59 -10.28 -31.72
N LYS A 61 -34.75 -10.62 -30.44
CA LYS A 61 -35.16 -11.97 -30.02
C LYS A 61 -36.56 -12.16 -30.58
N ILE A 62 -36.65 -13.11 -31.50
CA ILE A 62 -37.89 -13.68 -32.01
C ILE A 62 -38.76 -14.03 -30.79
N GLU A 63 -39.98 -13.49 -30.80
CA GLU A 63 -41.00 -13.71 -29.79
C GLU A 63 -41.38 -15.20 -29.76
N ILE A 64 -40.77 -15.96 -28.86
CA ILE A 64 -41.33 -17.25 -28.44
C ILE A 64 -42.00 -17.00 -27.10
N ALA A 65 -43.32 -16.91 -27.18
CA ALA A 65 -44.23 -16.74 -26.07
C ALA A 65 -43.93 -17.76 -24.95
N ARG A 66 -43.38 -17.28 -23.83
CA ARG A 66 -43.50 -17.98 -22.55
C ARG A 66 -43.80 -16.95 -21.46
N LYS A 67 -45.07 -16.97 -21.06
CA LYS A 67 -45.59 -16.36 -19.84
C LYS A 67 -44.62 -16.62 -18.68
N GLU A 68 -44.03 -15.57 -18.15
CA GLU A 68 -43.68 -15.43 -16.74
C GLU A 68 -43.53 -13.93 -16.46
N THR A 69 -44.59 -13.36 -15.92
CA THR A 69 -44.67 -11.97 -15.48
C THR A 69 -43.79 -11.79 -14.24
N LEU A 70 -42.53 -11.41 -14.44
CA LEU A 70 -41.69 -10.83 -13.39
C LEU A 70 -41.72 -9.30 -13.54
N PRO A 71 -41.94 -8.55 -12.45
CA PRO A 71 -42.41 -7.18 -12.54
C PRO A 71 -41.29 -6.22 -12.97
N GLU A 72 -41.47 -5.56 -14.11
CA GLU A 72 -40.71 -4.38 -14.56
C GLU A 72 -40.76 -3.18 -13.58
N LYS A 73 -41.41 -3.32 -12.42
CA LYS A 73 -41.54 -2.25 -11.42
C LYS A 73 -40.26 -1.94 -10.64
N ILE A 74 -39.23 -2.77 -10.67
CA ILE A 74 -38.00 -2.54 -9.88
C ILE A 74 -36.99 -1.64 -10.63
N LYS A 75 -37.12 -1.49 -11.96
CA LYS A 75 -36.20 -0.65 -12.76
C LYS A 75 -36.44 0.87 -12.65
N ARG A 76 -37.48 1.32 -11.92
CA ARG A 76 -37.81 2.75 -11.76
C ARG A 76 -37.52 3.35 -10.38
N SER A 77 -37.01 2.58 -9.41
CA SER A 77 -36.84 3.07 -8.03
C SER A 77 -35.46 3.65 -7.69
N LEU A 78 -34.51 3.73 -8.63
CA LEU A 78 -33.17 4.30 -8.41
C LEU A 78 -32.98 5.73 -8.92
N LYS A 79 -34.06 6.39 -9.36
CA LYS A 79 -34.09 7.86 -9.49
C LYS A 79 -34.73 8.46 -8.25
N MET A 80 -34.13 8.20 -7.10
CA MET A 80 -34.43 8.97 -5.90
C MET A 80 -33.39 10.10 -5.88
N GLU A 81 -33.74 11.22 -6.52
CA GLU A 81 -33.04 12.48 -6.33
C GLU A 81 -33.33 12.92 -4.90
N ILE A 82 -32.57 12.40 -3.94
CA ILE A 82 -32.65 12.84 -2.55
C ILE A 82 -32.05 14.25 -2.56
N PRO A 83 -32.84 15.31 -2.30
CA PRO A 83 -32.31 16.66 -2.26
C PRO A 83 -31.42 16.75 -1.03
N ILE A 84 -30.11 16.60 -1.22
CA ILE A 84 -29.16 16.78 -0.14
C ILE A 84 -29.22 18.27 0.24
N PRO A 85 -29.58 18.62 1.48
CA PRO A 85 -29.62 20.01 1.90
C PRO A 85 -28.22 20.61 1.74
N ALA A 86 -28.15 21.79 1.11
CA ALA A 86 -26.88 22.44 0.76
C ALA A 86 -25.94 22.65 1.97
N SER A 87 -26.50 22.73 3.18
CA SER A 87 -25.77 22.81 4.44
C SER A 87 -24.95 21.55 4.76
N LEU A 88 -25.43 20.36 4.41
CA LEU A 88 -24.66 19.12 4.60
C LEU A 88 -23.48 19.08 3.63
N LEU A 89 -23.69 19.49 2.38
CA LEU A 89 -22.66 19.47 1.36
C LEU A 89 -21.55 20.48 1.68
N SER A 90 -21.91 21.68 2.15
CA SER A 90 -20.92 22.67 2.59
C SER A 90 -20.14 22.22 3.83
N ALA A 91 -20.80 21.57 4.79
CA ALA A 91 -20.13 21.01 5.98
C ALA A 91 -19.11 19.92 5.60
N VAL A 92 -19.46 19.02 4.69
CA VAL A 92 -18.55 17.97 4.21
C VAL A 92 -17.33 18.58 3.52
N ILE A 93 -17.53 19.57 2.64
CA ILE A 93 -16.43 20.27 1.97
C ILE A 93 -15.52 20.97 2.97
N PHE A 94 -16.10 21.65 3.97
CA PHE A 94 -15.33 22.34 4.99
C PHE A 94 -14.51 21.37 5.87
N MET A 95 -15.10 20.22 6.23
CA MET A 95 -14.39 19.17 6.98
C MET A 95 -13.23 18.58 6.18
N LEU A 96 -13.43 18.31 4.88
CA LEU A 96 -12.36 17.83 4.00
C LEU A 96 -11.23 18.86 3.86
N PHE A 97 -11.59 20.14 3.76
CA PHE A 97 -10.61 21.23 3.69
C PHE A 97 -9.78 21.32 4.98
N LEU A 98 -10.43 21.31 6.14
CA LEU A 98 -9.73 21.32 7.44
C LEU A 98 -8.80 20.12 7.60
N LEU A 99 -9.26 18.93 7.20
CA LEU A 99 -8.48 17.70 7.32
C LEU A 99 -7.26 17.72 6.38
N SER A 100 -7.42 18.23 5.16
CA SER A 100 -6.32 18.47 4.22
C SER A 100 -5.30 19.48 4.78
N PHE A 101 -5.77 20.58 5.37
CA PHE A 101 -4.90 21.59 5.96
C PHE A 101 -4.10 21.04 7.16
N LEU A 102 -4.75 20.30 8.06
CA LEU A 102 -4.08 19.65 9.20
C LEU A 102 -3.06 18.60 8.76
N LEU A 103 -3.39 17.79 7.75
CA LEU A 103 -2.43 16.86 7.14
C LEU A 103 -1.25 17.60 6.53
N GLY A 104 -1.48 18.73 5.86
CA GLY A 104 -0.42 19.58 5.31
C GLY A 104 0.55 20.07 6.38
N ILE A 105 0.05 20.58 7.50
CA ILE A 105 0.89 20.99 8.64
C ILE A 105 1.68 19.79 9.21
N PHE A 106 1.02 18.65 9.39
CA PHE A 106 1.68 17.46 9.94
C PHE A 106 2.79 16.94 9.03
N VAL A 107 2.55 16.89 7.72
CA VAL A 107 3.56 16.47 6.73
C VAL A 107 4.71 17.48 6.68
N TYR A 108 4.41 18.78 6.76
CA TYR A 108 5.43 19.83 6.78
C TYR A 108 6.32 19.73 8.03
N ASP A 109 5.75 19.55 9.21
CA ASP A 109 6.49 19.38 10.46
C ASP A 109 7.38 18.12 10.41
N ARG A 110 6.83 17.00 9.89
CA ARG A 110 7.60 15.78 9.65
C ARG A 110 8.75 15.99 8.66
N ALA A 111 8.53 16.74 7.57
CA ALA A 111 9.58 17.05 6.61
C ALA A 111 10.71 17.86 7.25
N MET A 112 10.37 18.88 8.05
CA MET A 112 11.34 19.70 8.78
C MET A 112 12.17 18.89 9.78
N THR A 113 11.55 17.98 10.54
CA THR A 113 12.30 17.10 11.47
C THR A 113 13.29 16.17 10.74
N ILE A 114 12.92 15.67 9.56
CA ILE A 114 13.80 14.82 8.74
C ILE A 114 14.97 15.63 8.17
N GLU A 115 14.73 16.87 7.73
CA GLU A 115 15.80 17.77 7.26
C GLU A 115 16.76 18.19 8.39
N ALA A 116 16.25 18.41 9.60
CA ALA A 116 17.06 18.65 10.79
C ALA A 116 17.93 17.44 11.18
N MET A 117 17.43 16.21 10.99
CA MET A 117 18.25 15.00 11.21
C MET A 117 19.32 14.81 10.13
N LYS A 118 19.05 15.18 8.87
CA LYS A 118 20.03 15.09 7.77
C LYS A 118 21.19 16.08 7.91
N THR A 119 20.96 17.21 8.57
CA THR A 119 22.00 18.23 8.80
C THR A 119 22.93 17.91 9.97
N GLN A 120 22.58 16.94 10.83
CA GLN A 120 23.48 16.34 11.81
C GLN A 120 24.28 15.21 11.16
N THR A 121 25.19 15.57 10.25
CA THR A 121 26.31 14.66 9.97
C THR A 121 27.11 14.52 11.27
N PRO A 122 27.50 13.29 11.67
CA PRO A 122 28.42 13.15 12.79
C PRO A 122 29.70 13.88 12.38
N VAL A 123 30.02 14.96 13.08
CA VAL A 123 31.34 15.57 13.03
C VAL A 123 32.30 14.45 13.42
N TYR A 124 32.92 13.82 12.41
CA TYR A 124 34.02 12.90 12.62
C TYR A 124 35.08 13.67 13.41
N THR A 125 35.09 13.47 14.71
CA THR A 125 36.19 13.87 15.58
C THR A 125 37.39 13.11 15.06
N LYS A 126 38.23 13.78 14.27
CA LYS A 126 39.56 13.30 13.87
C LYS A 126 40.30 12.93 15.14
N THR A 127 40.27 11.66 15.53
CA THR A 127 41.21 11.08 16.48
C THR A 127 42.60 11.25 15.86
N ARG A 128 43.35 12.25 16.34
CA ARG A 128 44.77 12.37 16.06
C ARG A 128 45.45 11.18 16.73
N THR A 129 45.71 10.13 15.96
CA THR A 129 46.57 9.03 16.39
C THR A 129 48.01 9.57 16.44
N ILE A 130 48.49 9.86 17.64
CA ILE A 130 49.90 10.23 17.88
C ILE A 130 50.66 8.91 18.00
N ILE A 131 51.35 8.51 16.93
CA ILE A 131 52.26 7.37 16.97
C ILE A 131 53.57 7.86 17.57
N VAL A 132 53.80 7.53 18.84
CA VAL A 132 55.08 7.79 19.53
C VAL A 132 56.01 6.63 19.20
N TYR A 133 57.00 6.87 18.33
CA TYR A 133 58.09 5.92 18.12
C TYR A 133 59.07 6.03 19.31
N GLY A 134 59.03 5.06 20.22
CA GLY A 134 60.04 4.90 21.25
C GLY A 134 61.34 4.40 20.62
N ILE A 135 62.37 5.24 20.57
CA ILE A 135 63.73 4.82 20.17
C ILE A 135 64.28 3.95 21.31
N PRO A 136 64.67 2.69 21.08
CA PRO A 136 65.28 1.87 22.13
C PRO A 136 66.66 2.45 22.48
N GLN A 137 66.88 2.74 23.77
CA GLN A 137 68.18 3.13 24.26
C GLN A 137 69.09 1.91 24.31
N ILE A 138 70.12 1.89 23.47
CA ILE A 138 71.19 0.90 23.53
C ILE A 138 72.14 1.34 24.64
N THR A 139 72.10 0.65 25.78
CA THR A 139 73.11 0.82 26.83
C THR A 139 74.37 0.07 26.42
N ILE A 140 75.42 0.80 26.07
CA ILE A 140 76.76 0.26 25.82
C ILE A 140 77.46 0.12 27.19
N TYR A 141 77.78 -1.11 27.59
CA TYR A 141 78.58 -1.37 28.79
C TYR A 141 80.07 -1.22 28.45
N PRO A 142 80.86 -0.45 29.22
CA PRO A 142 82.29 -0.36 28.98
C PRO A 142 82.98 -1.68 29.37
N GLU A 143 83.76 -2.23 28.43
CA GLU A 143 84.61 -3.38 28.70
C GLU A 143 85.66 -3.03 29.76
N THR A 144 85.71 -3.81 30.83
CA THR A 144 86.69 -3.65 31.89
C THR A 144 88.05 -4.13 31.37
N GLN A 145 88.94 -3.19 31.05
CA GLN A 145 90.34 -3.52 30.74
C GLN A 145 91.00 -4.13 31.97
N LYS A 146 91.21 -5.46 31.95
CA LYS A 146 92.14 -6.13 32.86
C LYS A 146 93.56 -5.78 32.42
N GLN A 147 94.17 -4.78 33.07
CA GLN A 147 95.62 -4.58 33.02
C GLN A 147 96.31 -5.77 33.69
N LYS A 148 97.33 -6.29 33.00
CA LYS A 148 98.20 -7.40 33.41
C LYS A 148 99.51 -6.84 33.93
#